data_AF-H8KMT9-F1
#
_entry.id   AF-H8KMT9-F1
#
_cell.length_a   1.000
_cell.length_b   1.000
_cell.length_c   1.000
_cell.angle_alpha   90.00
_cell.angle_beta   90.00
_cell.angle_gamma   90.00
#
_symmetry.space_group_name_H-M   'P 1'
#
loop_
_entity.id
_entity.type
_entity.pdbx_description
1 polymer ?
#
loop_
_entity_poly.entity_id
_entity_poly.type
_entity_poly.pdbx_seq_one_letter_code
_entity_poly.pdbx_strand_id
1 'polypeptide(L)'
;MWFKQMRLALVWVIIIFILCNMKPSELPSASYFFKGFDKVVHGSFFFVLTFLLSRGFYLQTKFPLLKLLPVTFATFICLFYGGLIELIQLKVFTYRSGEWADFIADAIGTFLGTIPFFIYKRIIDKPHEKIA
;
A
#
# COMPACT_ATOMS: atom_id res chain seq x y z
N MET A 1 3.82 -8.55 19.96
CA MET A 1 4.42 -7.32 19.37
C MET A 1 4.21 -7.22 17.86
N TRP A 2 4.43 -8.28 17.06
CA TRP A 2 4.27 -8.23 15.59
C TRP A 2 2.89 -7.73 15.10
N PHE A 3 1.79 -8.35 15.55
CA PHE A 3 0.43 -7.95 15.16
C PHE A 3 0.13 -6.48 15.49
N LYS A 4 0.62 -5.97 16.63
CA LYS A 4 0.46 -4.56 17.01
C LYS A 4 1.10 -3.61 16.00
N GLN A 5 2.23 -3.99 15.40
CA GLN A 5 2.91 -3.17 14.38
C GLN A 5 2.29 -3.32 12.99
N MET A 6 1.73 -4.50 12.68
CA MET A 6 1.07 -4.78 11.40
C MET A 6 -0.37 -4.30 11.31
N ARG A 7 -1.05 -4.02 12.43
CA ARG A 7 -2.50 -3.74 12.47
C ARG A 7 -2.94 -2.68 11.45
N LEU A 8 -2.17 -1.60 11.28
CA LEU A 8 -2.52 -0.52 10.36
C LEU A 8 -2.41 -0.98 8.90
N ALA A 9 -1.34 -1.70 8.56
CA ALA A 9 -1.18 -2.28 7.23
C ALA A 9 -2.28 -3.31 6.93
N LEU A 10 -2.62 -4.18 7.88
CA LEU A 10 -3.67 -5.18 7.72
C LEU A 10 -5.06 -4.56 7.50
N VAL A 11 -5.40 -3.53 8.29
CA VAL A 11 -6.64 -2.77 8.08
C VAL A 11 -6.64 -2.12 6.71
N TRP A 12 -5.50 -1.55 6.29
CA TRP A 12 -5.40 -0.89 4.99
C TRP A 12 -5.52 -1.87 3.82
N VAL A 13 -4.95 -3.08 3.92
CA VAL A 13 -5.15 -4.17 2.94
C VAL A 13 -6.64 -4.47 2.78
N ILE A 14 -7.39 -4.58 3.88
CA ILE A 14 -8.84 -4.84 3.82
C ILE A 14 -9.58 -3.68 3.14
N ILE A 15 -9.20 -2.44 3.46
CA ILE A 15 -9.79 -1.24 2.82
C ILE A 15 -9.56 -1.27 1.31
N ILE A 16 -8.32 -1.53 0.85
CA ILE A 16 -8.00 -1.62 -0.58
C ILE A 16 -8.83 -2.71 -1.24
N PHE A 17 -8.89 -3.91 -0.63
CA PHE A 17 -9.66 -5.02 -1.17
C PHE A 17 -11.12 -4.64 -1.39
N ILE A 18 -11.75 -4.00 -0.41
CA ILE A 18 -13.16 -3.59 -0.50
C ILE A 18 -13.30 -2.50 -1.57
N LEU A 19 -12.56 -1.40 -1.47
CA LEU A 19 -12.76 -0.22 -2.31
C LEU A 19 -12.44 -0.46 -3.79
N CYS A 20 -11.38 -1.22 -4.10
CA CYS A 20 -11.03 -1.55 -5.48
C CYS A 20 -12.06 -2.50 -6.13
N ASN A 21 -12.73 -3.35 -5.35
CA ASN A 21 -13.69 -4.33 -5.86
C ASN A 21 -15.17 -3.91 -5.71
N MET A 22 -15.46 -2.75 -5.13
CA MET A 22 -16.82 -2.20 -5.06
C MET A 22 -17.42 -1.96 -6.44
N LYS A 23 -18.75 -2.03 -6.58
CA LYS A 23 -19.40 -1.75 -7.86
C LYS A 23 -19.31 -0.26 -8.19
N PRO A 24 -19.07 0.13 -9.46
CA PRO A 24 -19.08 1.54 -9.85
C PRO A 24 -20.39 2.27 -9.50
N SER A 25 -21.53 1.58 -9.48
CA SER A 25 -22.83 2.14 -9.08
C SER A 25 -22.94 2.53 -7.61
N GLU A 26 -22.06 2.00 -6.76
CA GLU A 26 -21.99 2.30 -5.33
C GLU A 26 -21.02 3.46 -5.03
N LEU A 27 -20.29 3.94 -6.04
CA LEU A 27 -19.38 5.08 -5.93
C LEU A 27 -20.13 6.39 -6.24
N PRO A 28 -19.68 7.53 -5.69
CA PRO A 28 -20.23 8.83 -6.05
C PRO A 28 -20.17 9.02 -7.58
N SER A 29 -21.19 9.64 -8.15
CA SER A 29 -21.32 9.75 -9.60
C SER A 29 -20.06 10.30 -10.26
N ALA A 30 -19.64 9.68 -11.37
CA ALA A 30 -18.43 10.03 -12.11
C ALA A 30 -18.35 11.52 -12.51
N SER A 31 -19.47 12.25 -12.50
CA SER A 31 -19.53 13.70 -12.70
C SER A 31 -18.74 14.52 -11.68
N TYR A 32 -18.46 13.98 -10.49
CA TYR A 32 -17.64 14.67 -9.47
C TYR A 32 -16.12 14.48 -9.68
N PHE A 33 -15.70 13.58 -10.57
CA PHE A 33 -14.30 13.21 -10.74
C PHE A 33 -13.83 13.41 -12.18
N PHE A 34 -12.52 13.67 -12.34
CA PHE A 34 -11.90 13.76 -13.67
C PHE A 34 -11.57 12.36 -14.21
N LYS A 35 -11.44 12.25 -15.53
CA LYS A 35 -11.04 11.00 -16.20
C LYS A 35 -9.65 10.54 -15.72
N GLY A 36 -9.55 9.33 -15.17
CA GLY A 36 -8.31 8.78 -14.63
C GLY A 36 -8.12 9.01 -13.12
N PHE A 37 -9.12 9.55 -12.42
CA PHE A 37 -9.08 9.71 -10.96
C PHE A 37 -8.90 8.37 -10.22
N ASP A 38 -9.53 7.31 -10.74
CA ASP A 38 -9.36 5.92 -10.31
C ASP A 38 -7.88 5.51 -10.20
N LYS A 39 -7.06 5.86 -11.19
CA LYS A 39 -5.61 5.56 -11.18
C LYS A 39 -4.86 6.32 -10.09
N VAL A 40 -5.25 7.56 -9.82
CA VAL A 40 -4.68 8.34 -8.70
C VAL A 40 -5.04 7.70 -7.36
N VAL A 41 -6.27 7.19 -7.22
CA VAL A 41 -6.71 6.47 -6.02
C VAL A 41 -5.91 5.18 -5.82
N HIS A 42 -5.75 4.38 -6.88
CA HIS A 42 -4.91 3.18 -6.89
C HIS A 42 -3.47 3.48 -6.45
N GLY A 43 -2.81 4.45 -7.09
CA GLY A 43 -1.48 4.88 -6.68
C GLY A 43 -1.40 5.37 -5.23
N SER A 44 -2.41 6.11 -4.76
CA SER A 44 -2.48 6.60 -3.37
C SER A 44 -2.65 5.47 -2.36
N PHE A 45 -3.44 4.44 -2.69
CA PHE A 45 -3.64 3.27 -1.84
C PHE A 45 -2.35 2.50 -1.63
N PHE A 46 -1.64 2.19 -2.71
CA PHE A 46 -0.40 1.43 -2.65
C PHE A 46 0.78 2.24 -2.09
N PHE A 47 0.76 3.57 -2.26
CA PHE A 47 1.66 4.48 -1.55
C PHE A 47 1.53 4.33 -0.02
N VAL A 48 0.31 4.46 0.50
CA VAL A 48 0.05 4.33 1.94
C VAL A 48 0.36 2.93 2.43
N LEU A 49 -0.04 1.89 1.67
CA LEU A 49 0.20 0.50 2.05
C LEU A 49 1.70 0.20 2.18
N THR A 50 2.51 0.65 1.22
CA THR A 50 3.94 0.40 1.20
C THR A 50 4.64 1.05 2.39
N PHE A 51 4.26 2.29 2.72
CA PHE A 51 4.75 2.96 3.91
C PHE A 51 4.39 2.20 5.19
N LEU A 52 3.12 1.80 5.35
CA LEU A 52 2.63 1.10 6.53
C LEU A 52 3.30 -0.27 6.72
N LEU A 53 3.48 -1.03 5.63
CA LEU A 53 4.18 -2.31 5.65
C LEU A 53 5.66 -2.13 5.99
N SER A 54 6.35 -1.21 5.32
CA SER A 54 7.77 -0.93 5.58
C SER A 54 8.00 -0.52 7.04
N ARG A 55 7.17 0.40 7.55
CA ARG A 55 7.19 0.83 8.96
C ARG A 55 6.98 -0.36 9.89
N GLY A 56 5.97 -1.16 9.63
CA GLY A 56 5.63 -2.26 10.51
C GLY A 56 6.70 -3.37 10.50
N PHE A 57 7.28 -3.70 9.35
CA PHE A 57 8.38 -4.66 9.23
C PHE A 57 9.65 -4.18 9.92
N TYR A 58 9.90 -2.87 9.92
CA TYR A 58 11.01 -2.27 10.65
C TYR A 58 10.83 -2.31 12.18
N LEU A 59 9.61 -2.07 12.68
CA LEU A 59 9.33 -1.97 14.12
C LEU A 59 9.13 -3.32 14.83
N GLN A 60 8.75 -4.36 14.09
CA GLN A 60 8.58 -5.68 14.69
C GLN A 60 9.93 -6.32 15.06
N THR A 61 9.96 -7.15 16.09
CA THR A 61 11.18 -7.81 16.60
C THR A 61 11.20 -9.33 16.37
N LYS A 62 10.14 -9.89 15.78
CA LYS A 62 9.96 -11.35 15.64
C LYS A 62 10.74 -11.93 14.46
N PHE A 63 10.85 -11.20 13.37
CA PHE A 63 11.42 -11.65 12.10
C PHE A 63 12.60 -10.75 11.69
N PRO A 64 13.85 -11.14 11.98
CA PRO A 64 15.02 -10.31 11.72
C PRO A 64 15.19 -9.94 10.23
N LEU A 65 14.91 -10.87 9.32
CA LEU A 65 15.06 -10.64 7.88
C LEU A 65 14.10 -9.55 7.36
N LEU A 66 12.83 -9.57 7.80
CA LEU A 66 11.85 -8.53 7.46
C LEU A 66 12.27 -7.16 8.03
N LYS A 67 12.89 -7.15 9.21
CA LYS A 67 13.41 -5.92 9.82
C LYS A 67 14.63 -5.36 9.09
N LEU A 68 15.48 -6.23 8.56
CA LEU A 68 16.68 -5.85 7.81
C LEU A 68 16.34 -5.26 6.44
N LEU A 69 15.35 -5.84 5.74
CA LEU A 69 14.97 -5.47 4.37
C LEU A 69 13.49 -5.04 4.26
N PRO A 70 12.99 -4.10 5.09
CA PRO A 70 11.57 -3.82 5.22
C PRO A 70 10.95 -3.29 3.93
N VAL A 71 11.66 -2.41 3.22
CA VAL A 71 11.21 -1.84 1.94
C VAL A 71 11.15 -2.91 0.86
N THR A 72 12.16 -3.76 0.75
CA THR A 72 12.20 -4.83 -0.25
C THR A 72 10.99 -5.75 -0.12
N PHE A 73 10.72 -6.25 1.08
CA PHE A 73 9.55 -7.11 1.32
C PHE A 73 8.23 -6.37 1.12
N ALA A 74 8.12 -5.12 1.58
CA ALA A 74 6.92 -4.31 1.37
C ALA A 74 6.61 -4.10 -0.12
N THR A 75 7.62 -3.76 -0.93
CA THR A 75 7.49 -3.57 -2.37
C THR A 75 7.03 -4.85 -3.06
N PHE A 76 7.66 -6.00 -2.79
CA PHE A 76 7.23 -7.26 -3.40
C PHE A 76 5.80 -7.65 -3.01
N ILE A 77 5.43 -7.48 -1.74
CA ILE A 77 4.07 -7.75 -1.27
C ILE A 77 3.06 -6.83 -1.95
N CYS A 78 3.37 -5.54 -2.08
CA CYS A 78 2.49 -4.56 -2.72
C CYS A 78 2.31 -4.84 -4.21
N LEU A 79 3.39 -5.12 -4.96
CA LEU A 79 3.29 -5.48 -6.38
C LEU A 79 2.52 -6.78 -6.58
N PHE A 80 2.77 -7.80 -5.76
CA PHE A 80 2.02 -9.05 -5.82
C PHE A 80 0.53 -8.81 -5.51
N TYR A 81 0.23 -8.00 -4.49
CA TYR A 81 -1.13 -7.71 -4.08
C TYR A 81 -1.91 -6.88 -5.11
N GLY A 82 -1.30 -5.87 -5.73
CA GLY A 82 -1.90 -5.10 -6.83
C GLY A 82 -2.22 -5.99 -8.02
N GLY A 83 -1.27 -6.82 -8.46
CA GLY A 83 -1.53 -7.79 -9.53
C GLY A 83 -2.63 -8.79 -9.19
N LEU A 84 -2.70 -9.22 -7.93
CA LEU A 84 -3.78 -10.10 -7.47
C LEU A 84 -5.15 -9.40 -7.49
N ILE A 85 -5.23 -8.12 -7.13
CA ILE A 85 -6.48 -7.34 -7.20
C ILE A 85 -6.96 -7.25 -8.65
N GLU A 86 -6.09 -6.92 -9.60
CA GLU A 86 -6.44 -6.84 -11.02
C GLU A 86 -6.94 -8.18 -11.57
N LEU A 87 -6.29 -9.29 -11.19
CA LEU A 87 -6.73 -10.63 -11.57
C LEU A 87 -8.10 -10.99 -10.96
N ILE A 88 -8.33 -10.61 -9.70
CA ILE A 88 -9.60 -10.83 -9.02
C ILE A 88 -10.72 -9.99 -9.64
N GLN A 89 -10.46 -8.75 -10.02
CA GLN A 89 -11.42 -7.92 -10.76
C GLN A 89 -11.78 -8.57 -12.10
N LEU A 90 -10.77 -9.06 -12.83
CA LEU A 90 -10.99 -9.71 -14.12
C LEU A 90 -11.78 -11.03 -14.02
N LYS A 91 -11.58 -11.82 -12.96
CA LYS A 91 -12.11 -13.20 -12.85
C LYS A 91 -13.34 -13.34 -11.97
N VAL A 92 -13.45 -12.55 -10.90
CA VAL A 92 -14.49 -12.68 -9.87
C VAL A 92 -15.46 -11.52 -9.95
N PHE A 93 -14.94 -10.28 -9.99
CA PHE A 93 -15.78 -9.08 -10.04
C PHE A 93 -15.91 -8.55 -11.46
N THR A 94 -16.51 -9.35 -12.34
CA THR A 94 -16.62 -9.09 -13.80
C THR A 94 -17.34 -7.79 -14.18
N TYR A 95 -17.90 -7.06 -13.22
CA TYR A 95 -18.39 -5.69 -13.37
C TYR A 95 -17.27 -4.62 -13.26
N ARG A 96 -16.03 -5.03 -13.00
CA ARG A 96 -14.80 -4.22 -13.07
C ARG A 96 -13.96 -4.72 -14.24
N SER A 97 -13.37 -3.80 -14.99
CA SER A 97 -12.26 -4.11 -15.89
C SER A 97 -11.00 -4.26 -15.05
N GLY A 98 -10.31 -5.40 -15.15
CA GLY A 98 -8.90 -5.45 -14.75
C GLY A 98 -8.09 -4.68 -15.80
N GLU A 99 -7.36 -3.65 -15.38
CA GLU A 99 -6.65 -2.73 -16.25
C GLU A 99 -5.16 -2.71 -15.94
N TRP A 100 -4.33 -2.92 -16.97
CA TRP A 100 -2.88 -2.76 -16.84
C TRP A 100 -2.47 -1.36 -16.34
N ALA A 101 -3.28 -0.35 -16.63
CA ALA A 101 -3.04 1.01 -16.17
C ALA A 101 -3.20 1.15 -14.65
N ASP A 102 -4.10 0.39 -14.03
CA ASP A 102 -4.32 0.39 -12.58
C ASP A 102 -3.17 -0.33 -11.89
N PHE A 103 -2.69 -1.45 -12.44
CA PHE A 103 -1.46 -2.11 -11.97
C PHE A 103 -0.23 -1.19 -12.04
N ILE A 104 -0.09 -0.42 -13.13
CA ILE A 104 1.01 0.55 -13.26
C ILE A 104 0.88 1.65 -12.20
N ALA A 105 -0.34 2.14 -11.94
CA ALA A 105 -0.58 3.11 -10.89
C ALA A 105 -0.23 2.55 -9.50
N ASP A 106 -0.61 1.31 -9.20
CA ASP A 106 -0.26 0.58 -7.98
C ASP A 106 1.26 0.48 -7.81
N ALA A 107 1.98 0.15 -8.89
CA ALA A 107 3.43 0.05 -8.90
C ALA A 107 4.09 1.41 -8.63
N ILE A 108 3.64 2.49 -9.30
CA ILE A 108 4.13 3.86 -9.05
C ILE A 108 3.90 4.25 -7.59
N GLY A 109 2.68 4.04 -7.09
CA GLY A 109 2.31 4.26 -5.70
C GLY A 109 3.24 3.52 -4.75
N THR A 110 3.49 2.24 -5.03
CA THR A 110 4.39 1.40 -4.25
C THR A 110 5.80 1.98 -4.16
N PHE A 111 6.41 2.33 -5.29
CA PHE A 111 7.76 2.91 -5.29
C PHE A 111 7.82 4.27 -4.58
N LEU A 112 6.82 5.13 -4.79
CA LEU A 112 6.73 6.41 -4.09
C LEU A 112 6.56 6.24 -2.57
N GLY A 113 5.81 5.22 -2.13
CA GLY A 113 5.57 4.90 -0.72
C GLY A 113 6.83 4.49 0.05
N THR A 114 7.93 4.17 -0.65
CA THR A 114 9.23 3.87 -0.02
C THR A 114 9.93 5.12 0.50
N ILE A 115 9.71 6.28 -0.15
CA ILE A 115 10.34 7.56 0.20
C ILE A 115 9.99 8.01 1.64
N PRO A 116 8.71 8.10 2.05
CA PRO A 116 8.36 8.51 3.42
C PRO A 116 8.88 7.54 4.47
N PHE A 117 9.10 6.26 4.14
CA PHE A 117 9.71 5.31 5.06
C PHE A 117 11.16 5.68 5.39
N PHE A 118 11.97 6.08 4.41
CA PHE A 118 13.36 6.49 4.66
C PHE A 118 13.44 7.75 5.53
N ILE A 119 12.51 8.69 5.32
CA ILE A 119 12.38 9.88 6.17
C ILE A 119 12.01 9.47 7.60
N TYR A 120 10.99 8.63 7.75
CA TYR A 120 10.54 8.10 9.04
C TYR A 120 11.66 7.37 9.80
N LYS A 121 12.38 6.48 9.11
CA LYS A 121 13.51 5.75 9.67
C LYS A 121 14.58 6.72 10.18
N ARG A 122 14.94 7.73 9.38
CA ARG A 122 15.94 8.75 9.78
C ARG A 122 15.49 9.54 11.01
N ILE A 123 14.20 9.84 11.15
CA ILE A 123 13.68 10.57 12.32
C ILE A 123 13.77 9.73 13.59
N ILE A 124 13.50 8.43 13.51
CA ILE A 124 13.50 7.53 14.68
C ILE A 124 14.88 7.05 15.06
N ASP A 125 15.75 6.85 14.07
CA ASP A 125 17.13 6.40 14.28
C ASP A 125 18.06 7.55 14.66
N LYS A 126 17.61 8.82 14.52
CA LYS A 126 18.33 9.95 15.14
C LYS A 126 18.38 9.67 16.65
N PRO A 127 19.57 9.40 17.21
CA PRO A 127 19.71 9.42 18.65
C PRO A 127 19.32 10.83 19.08
N HIS A 128 18.60 10.98 20.19
CA HIS A 128 18.63 12.24 20.92
C HIS A 128 20.10 12.64 21.01
N GLU A 129 20.48 13.72 20.30
CA GLU A 129 21.76 14.38 20.51
C GLU A 129 21.86 14.62 22.01
N LYS A 130 22.72 13.85 22.66
CA LYS A 130 23.55 14.24 23.80
C LYS A 130 23.02 15.47 24.54
N ILE A 131 21.99 15.29 25.37
CA ILE A 131 21.73 16.17 26.51
C ILE A 131 21.99 15.33 27.76
N ALA A 132 23.28 15.12 28.02
CA ALA A 132 23.92 14.89 29.32
C ALA A 132 25.42 14.72 29.08
#